data_AF-A0AAW2RF18-F1
#
_entry.id   AF-A0AAW2RF18-F1
#
_cell.length_a   1.000
_cell.length_b   1.000
_cell.length_c   1.000
_cell.angle_alpha   90.00
_cell.angle_beta   90.00
_cell.angle_gamma   90.00
#
_symmetry.space_group_name_H-M   'P 1'
#
loop_
_entity.id
_entity.type
_entity.pdbx_description
1 polymer ?
#
loop_
_entity_poly.entity_id
_entity_poly.type
_entity_poly.pdbx_seq_one_letter_code
_entity_poly.pdbx_strand_id
1 'polypeptide(L)'
;MWELRVGSGFGGIVLSPTGTQCVSQEDLELIKRRGLAVVDCSWARLDDVPFTKLRCAAPRLLPWLVAANPVNYGRPCELSCVEALAAALIICGEEETGNLLLSKFKWGHAFLSLNRELLKAYSECKNGTDMISVQNEWLSQQTSHTSDSRGERSEPKNENDGSSSGSEDGLPPLERNMNHLYLEESDEESE
;
A
#
# COMPACT_ATOMS: atom_id res chain seq x y z
N MET A 1 17.11 10.80 -13.18
CA MET A 1 16.79 9.58 -12.40
C MET A 1 17.98 8.65 -12.53
N TRP A 2 18.50 8.10 -11.43
CA TRP A 2 19.62 7.17 -11.47
C TRP A 2 19.08 5.74 -11.35
N GLU A 3 19.55 4.84 -12.21
CA GLU A 3 19.26 3.41 -12.13
C GLU A 3 20.39 2.72 -11.35
N LEU A 4 20.00 1.84 -10.41
CA LEU A 4 20.93 1.04 -9.62
C LEU A 4 20.91 -0.40 -10.10
N ARG A 5 22.09 -0.99 -10.29
CA ARG A 5 22.19 -2.39 -10.70
C ARG A 5 21.87 -3.31 -9.52
N VAL A 6 21.15 -4.39 -9.79
CA VAL A 6 20.92 -5.47 -8.81
C VAL A 6 22.28 -5.99 -8.34
N GLY A 7 22.58 -5.85 -7.04
CA GLY A 7 23.86 -6.18 -6.41
C GLY A 7 24.71 -4.98 -5.99
N SER A 8 24.49 -3.79 -6.57
CA SER A 8 25.00 -2.53 -6.02
C SER A 8 24.16 -2.13 -4.81
N GLY A 9 24.81 -1.87 -3.67
CA GLY A 9 24.09 -1.51 -2.45
C GLY A 9 23.56 -0.08 -2.50
N PHE A 10 22.36 0.14 -1.97
CA PHE A 10 21.81 1.48 -1.75
C PHE A 10 21.82 1.82 -0.27
N GLY A 11 22.48 2.93 0.07
CA GLY A 11 22.67 3.37 1.45
C GLY A 11 21.52 4.22 2.02
N GLY A 12 20.48 4.50 1.22
CA GLY A 12 19.30 5.25 1.64
C GLY A 12 18.08 4.36 1.89
N ILE A 13 16.91 5.00 1.89
CA ILE A 13 15.63 4.31 2.07
C ILE A 13 15.22 3.63 0.77
N VAL A 14 14.80 2.37 0.84
CA VAL A 14 14.20 1.66 -0.30
C VAL A 14 12.80 1.23 0.05
N LEU A 15 11.82 1.65 -0.75
CA LEU A 15 10.46 1.11 -0.66
C LEU A 15 10.46 -0.32 -1.19
N SER A 16 10.23 -1.28 -0.30
CA SER A 16 10.33 -2.72 -0.58
C SER A 16 9.30 -3.50 0.23
N PRO A 17 8.63 -4.53 -0.34
CA PRO A 17 7.74 -5.42 0.41
C PRO A 17 8.47 -6.22 1.50
N THR A 18 9.81 -6.29 1.44
CA THR A 18 10.63 -6.94 2.48
C THR A 18 10.97 -6.02 3.66
N GLY A 19 10.46 -4.79 3.68
CA GLY A 19 10.61 -3.88 4.81
C GLY A 19 9.85 -4.40 6.02
N THR A 20 10.35 -4.10 7.22
CA THR A 20 9.68 -4.45 8.49
C THR A 20 9.08 -3.23 9.20
N GLN A 21 9.39 -2.03 8.70
CA GLN A 21 8.93 -0.77 9.25
C GLN A 21 8.26 0.06 8.15
N CYS A 22 7.13 0.69 8.46
CA CYS A 22 6.52 1.67 7.57
C CYS A 22 7.37 2.94 7.52
N VAL A 23 7.41 3.58 6.35
CA VAL A 23 8.03 4.91 6.20
C VAL A 23 7.32 5.94 7.08
N SER A 24 8.07 6.80 7.76
CA SER A 24 7.53 7.88 8.58
C SER A 24 8.45 9.10 8.61
N GLN A 25 8.12 10.13 9.41
CA GLN A 25 8.97 11.31 9.56
C GLN A 25 10.41 11.01 10.02
N GLU A 26 10.65 9.91 10.73
CA GLU A 26 11.99 9.53 11.20
C GLU A 26 12.98 9.28 10.04
N ASP A 27 12.47 8.95 8.87
CA ASP A 27 13.27 8.63 7.69
C ASP A 27 13.74 9.89 6.92
N LEU A 28 13.20 11.07 7.24
CA LEU A 28 13.49 12.32 6.51
C LEU A 28 15.00 12.64 6.44
N GLU A 29 15.70 12.54 7.56
CA GLU A 29 17.14 12.82 7.61
C GLU A 29 17.94 11.83 6.74
N LEU A 30 17.53 10.56 6.72
CA LEU A 30 18.19 9.55 5.90
C LEU A 30 17.92 9.77 4.41
N ILE A 31 16.68 10.12 4.05
CA ILE A 31 16.30 10.48 2.68
C ILE A 31 17.12 11.68 2.19
N LYS A 32 17.27 12.73 3.01
CA LYS A 32 18.09 13.92 2.66
C LYS A 32 19.55 13.58 2.43
N ARG A 33 20.13 12.70 3.26
CA ARG A 33 21.57 12.37 3.21
C ARG A 33 21.94 11.33 2.18
N ARG A 34 21.06 10.35 1.93
CA ARG A 34 21.37 9.14 1.17
C ARG A 34 20.39 8.85 0.03
N GLY A 35 19.26 9.52 0.00
CA GLY A 35 18.23 9.39 -1.02
C GLY A 35 17.13 8.39 -0.67
N LEU A 36 16.13 8.37 -1.54
CA LEU A 36 14.98 7.47 -1.55
C LEU A 36 14.96 6.72 -2.89
N ALA A 37 14.73 5.41 -2.84
CA ALA A 37 14.62 4.56 -4.02
C ALA A 37 13.38 3.68 -3.95
N VAL A 38 12.93 3.24 -5.13
CA VAL A 38 11.84 2.28 -5.31
C VAL A 38 12.33 1.19 -6.26
N VAL A 39 11.77 -0.01 -6.14
CA VAL A 39 12.05 -1.11 -7.05
C VAL A 39 11.14 -1.00 -8.27
N ASP A 40 11.71 -0.68 -9.44
CA ASP A 40 10.94 -0.56 -10.68
C ASP A 40 10.65 -1.95 -11.26
N CYS A 41 9.43 -2.42 -11.05
CA CYS A 41 8.92 -3.67 -11.61
C CYS A 41 7.42 -3.55 -11.87
N SER A 42 6.91 -4.36 -12.78
CA SER A 42 5.46 -4.50 -12.92
C SER A 42 4.93 -5.37 -11.79
N TRP A 43 3.70 -5.11 -11.35
CA TRP A 43 3.01 -5.95 -10.36
C TRP A 43 2.93 -7.42 -10.79
N ALA A 44 2.83 -7.68 -12.10
CA ALA A 44 2.82 -9.05 -12.65
C ALA A 44 4.16 -9.80 -12.53
N ARG A 45 5.25 -9.11 -12.18
CA ARG A 45 6.60 -9.67 -12.08
C ARG A 45 7.24 -9.42 -10.72
N LEU A 46 6.44 -9.08 -9.71
CA LEU A 46 6.94 -8.79 -8.37
C LEU A 46 7.65 -10.01 -7.77
N ASP A 47 7.09 -11.21 -7.97
CA ASP A 47 7.67 -12.47 -7.49
C ASP A 47 8.99 -12.84 -8.19
N ASP A 48 9.23 -12.32 -9.39
CA ASP A 48 10.50 -12.51 -10.11
C ASP A 48 11.63 -11.65 -9.53
N VAL A 49 11.32 -10.64 -8.73
CA VAL A 49 12.31 -9.70 -8.22
C VAL A 49 13.13 -10.39 -7.14
N PRO A 50 14.47 -10.47 -7.29
CA PRO A 50 15.32 -11.09 -6.28
C PRO A 50 15.56 -10.12 -5.11
N PHE A 51 14.54 -9.88 -4.27
CA PHE A 51 14.62 -8.96 -3.14
C PHE A 51 15.77 -9.29 -2.18
N THR A 52 16.10 -10.58 -2.02
CA THR A 52 17.25 -11.04 -1.21
C THR A 52 18.60 -10.58 -1.75
N LYS A 53 18.70 -10.28 -3.05
CA LYS A 53 19.92 -9.75 -3.69
C LYS A 53 19.97 -8.22 -3.66
N LEU A 54 18.87 -7.55 -3.33
CA LEU A 54 18.84 -6.09 -3.17
C LEU A 54 19.46 -5.73 -1.83
N ARG A 55 20.68 -5.19 -1.88
CA ARG A 55 21.37 -4.70 -0.69
C ARG A 55 20.85 -3.31 -0.32
N CYS A 56 19.85 -3.27 0.55
CA CYS A 56 19.21 -2.05 1.03
C CYS A 56 19.57 -1.81 2.49
N ALA A 57 20.10 -0.63 2.83
CA ALA A 57 20.46 -0.31 4.21
C ALA A 57 19.23 -0.11 5.11
N ALA A 58 18.15 0.45 4.55
CA ALA A 58 16.92 0.75 5.29
C ALA A 58 15.69 0.48 4.40
N PRO A 59 15.25 -0.79 4.29
CA PRO A 59 14.01 -1.11 3.59
C PRO A 59 12.80 -0.62 4.41
N ARG A 60 11.84 0.00 3.73
CA ARG A 60 10.59 0.50 4.32
C ARG A 60 9.37 0.00 3.55
N LEU A 61 8.31 -0.28 4.28
CA LEU A 61 6.97 -0.47 3.74
C LEU A 61 6.30 0.89 3.52
N LEU A 62 5.44 0.95 2.51
CA LEU A 62 4.53 2.08 2.34
C LEU A 62 3.22 1.74 3.06
N PRO A 63 2.61 2.67 3.83
CA PRO A 63 1.31 2.42 4.44
C PRO A 63 0.22 2.30 3.37
N TRP A 64 -0.94 1.78 3.78
CA TRP A 64 -2.09 1.58 2.90
C TRP A 64 -2.52 2.89 2.26
N LEU A 65 -2.57 2.89 0.93
CA LEU A 65 -2.97 3.99 0.06
C LEU A 65 -3.64 3.41 -1.18
N VAL A 66 -4.44 4.22 -1.87
CA VAL A 66 -5.17 3.81 -3.06
C VAL A 66 -4.53 4.40 -4.31
N ALA A 67 -4.34 3.58 -5.33
CA ALA A 67 -3.81 4.00 -6.61
C ALA A 67 -4.77 4.93 -7.35
N ALA A 68 -4.23 6.00 -7.94
CA ALA A 68 -4.94 6.90 -8.85
C ALA A 68 -4.38 6.85 -10.28
N ASN A 69 -3.33 6.06 -10.51
CA ASN A 69 -2.81 5.83 -11.85
C ASN A 69 -3.86 5.13 -12.75
N PRO A 70 -3.82 5.35 -14.09
CA PRO A 70 -4.84 4.83 -15.00
C PRO A 70 -4.92 3.30 -15.09
N VAL A 71 -3.88 2.59 -14.69
CA VAL A 71 -3.81 1.13 -14.82
C VAL A 71 -4.51 0.46 -13.63
N ASN A 72 -4.25 0.96 -12.42
CA ASN A 72 -4.71 0.35 -11.16
C ASN A 72 -5.67 1.26 -10.38
N TYR A 73 -6.35 2.19 -11.04
CA TYR A 73 -7.20 3.18 -10.36
C TYR A 73 -8.17 2.52 -9.36
N GLY A 74 -8.18 3.02 -8.12
CA GLY A 74 -9.05 2.53 -7.05
C GLY A 74 -8.55 1.25 -6.36
N ARG A 75 -7.45 0.64 -6.84
CA ARG A 75 -6.89 -0.55 -6.19
C ARG A 75 -6.02 -0.16 -4.99
N PRO A 76 -6.22 -0.81 -3.82
CA PRO A 76 -5.39 -0.58 -2.65
C PRO A 76 -3.99 -1.15 -2.84
N CYS A 77 -2.98 -0.45 -2.34
CA CYS A 77 -1.56 -0.85 -2.32
C CYS A 77 -0.89 -1.11 -3.69
N GLU A 78 -1.63 -1.08 -4.80
CA GLU A 78 -1.12 -1.28 -6.16
C GLU A 78 -0.65 0.03 -6.83
N LEU A 79 0.12 0.81 -6.08
CA LEU A 79 0.63 2.11 -6.54
C LEU A 79 1.62 1.95 -7.69
N SER A 80 1.73 2.99 -8.51
CA SER A 80 2.86 3.14 -9.44
C SER A 80 4.13 3.58 -8.69
N CYS A 81 5.30 3.34 -9.28
CA CYS A 81 6.59 3.76 -8.72
C CYS A 81 6.63 5.26 -8.36
N VAL A 82 5.99 6.11 -9.18
CA VAL A 82 5.93 7.56 -8.90
C VAL A 82 4.99 7.90 -7.75
N GLU A 83 3.84 7.23 -7.63
CA GLU A 83 2.93 7.42 -6.50
C GLU A 83 3.58 6.97 -5.19
N ALA A 84 4.29 5.84 -5.20
CA ALA A 84 5.02 5.33 -4.04
C ALA A 84 6.11 6.31 -3.58
N LEU A 85 6.93 6.83 -4.51
CA LEU A 85 7.95 7.84 -4.22
C LEU A 85 7.32 9.13 -3.67
N ALA A 86 6.27 9.62 -4.32
CA ALA A 86 5.61 10.86 -3.90
C ALA A 86 4.96 10.71 -2.52
N ALA A 87 4.29 9.59 -2.26
CA ALA A 87 3.68 9.30 -0.96
C ALA A 87 4.73 9.27 0.15
N ALA A 88 5.83 8.55 -0.05
CA ALA A 88 6.92 8.49 0.94
C ALA A 88 7.51 9.88 1.22
N LEU A 89 7.73 10.71 0.19
CA LEU A 89 8.20 12.08 0.37
C LEU A 89 7.22 12.94 1.16
N ILE A 90 5.93 12.89 0.82
CA ILE A 90 4.88 13.64 1.54
C ILE A 90 4.80 13.21 3.00
N ILE A 91 4.81 11.90 3.26
CA ILE A 91 4.78 11.32 4.61
C ILE A 91 5.99 11.80 5.44
N CYS A 92 7.17 11.86 4.84
CA CYS A 92 8.37 12.35 5.50
C CYS A 92 8.44 13.88 5.64
N GLY A 93 7.45 14.63 5.14
CA GLY A 93 7.40 16.10 5.22
C GLY A 93 8.02 16.84 4.02
N GLU A 94 8.40 16.13 2.95
CA GLU A 94 8.87 16.70 1.68
C GLU A 94 7.71 16.84 0.68
N GLU A 95 6.64 17.51 1.11
CA GLU A 95 5.39 17.63 0.34
C GLU A 95 5.59 18.30 -1.02
N GLU A 96 6.36 19.38 -1.08
CA GLU A 96 6.64 20.10 -2.33
C GLU A 96 7.30 19.19 -3.38
N THR A 97 8.26 18.37 -2.95
CA THR A 97 8.96 17.44 -3.83
C THR A 97 8.03 16.33 -4.32
N GLY A 98 7.19 15.77 -3.43
CA GLY A 98 6.17 14.78 -3.81
C GLY A 98 5.15 15.34 -4.81
N ASN A 99 4.67 16.56 -4.57
CA ASN A 99 3.76 17.27 -5.47
C ASN A 99 4.41 17.56 -6.83
N LEU A 100 5.69 17.94 -6.84
CA LEU A 100 6.44 18.17 -8.07
C LEU A 100 6.59 16.89 -8.91
N LEU A 101 6.84 15.73 -8.28
CA LEU A 101 6.88 14.44 -8.98
C LEU A 101 5.55 14.14 -9.67
N LEU A 102 4.45 14.25 -8.93
CA LEU A 102 3.12 13.96 -9.44
C LEU A 102 2.67 14.96 -10.51
N SER A 103 3.13 16.21 -10.45
CA SER A 103 2.78 17.25 -11.44
C SER A 103 3.20 16.92 -12.87
N LYS A 104 4.15 15.98 -13.05
CA LYS A 104 4.57 15.50 -14.39
C LYS A 104 3.53 14.61 -15.05
N PHE A 105 2.54 14.14 -14.29
CA PHE A 105 1.50 13.23 -14.74
C PHE A 105 0.16 13.95 -14.71
N LYS A 106 -0.59 13.90 -15.83
CA LYS A 106 -1.90 14.57 -15.93
C LYS A 106 -2.86 14.10 -14.84
N TRP A 107 -2.78 12.84 -14.44
CA TRP A 107 -3.60 12.21 -13.40
C TRP A 107 -3.00 12.35 -11.98
N GLY A 108 -1.78 12.88 -11.82
CA GLY A 108 -1.07 12.88 -10.54
C GLY A 108 -1.80 13.64 -9.42
N HIS A 109 -2.54 14.69 -9.75
CA HIS A 109 -3.38 15.42 -8.80
C HIS A 109 -4.52 14.57 -8.21
N ALA A 110 -4.99 13.56 -8.95
CA ALA A 110 -6.02 12.64 -8.48
C ALA A 110 -5.50 11.76 -7.33
N PHE A 111 -4.22 11.39 -7.33
CA PHE A 111 -3.60 10.65 -6.23
C PHE A 111 -3.66 11.42 -4.91
N LEU A 112 -3.31 12.70 -4.96
CA LEU A 112 -3.36 13.59 -3.79
C LEU A 112 -4.77 13.79 -3.28
N SER A 113 -5.73 13.92 -4.21
CA SER A 113 -7.14 14.14 -3.87
C SER A 113 -7.77 12.88 -3.27
N LEU A 114 -7.49 11.72 -3.86
CA LEU A 114 -8.00 10.42 -3.43
C LEU A 114 -7.50 10.03 -2.03
N ASN A 115 -6.24 10.33 -1.73
CA ASN A 115 -5.60 9.95 -0.47
C ASN A 115 -5.43 11.11 0.52
N ARG A 116 -6.10 12.24 0.30
CA ARG A 116 -5.85 13.50 1.03
C ARG A 116 -5.87 13.35 2.54
N GLU A 117 -6.91 12.70 3.07
CA GLU A 117 -7.11 12.54 4.50
C GLU A 117 -6.06 11.61 5.12
N LEU A 118 -5.76 10.49 4.44
CA LEU A 118 -4.71 9.56 4.85
C LEU A 118 -3.32 10.17 4.79
N LEU A 119 -2.94 10.82 3.68
CA LEU A 119 -1.64 11.46 3.54
C LEU A 119 -1.43 12.52 4.62
N LYS A 120 -2.48 13.27 4.96
CA LYS A 120 -2.42 14.23 6.06
C LYS A 120 -2.22 13.52 7.41
N ALA A 121 -3.03 12.52 7.73
CA ALA A 121 -2.91 11.78 9.00
C ALA A 121 -1.54 11.09 9.13
N TYR A 122 -1.05 10.51 8.04
CA TYR A 122 0.27 9.90 7.97
C TYR A 122 1.39 10.94 8.14
N SER A 123 1.26 12.13 7.55
CA SER A 123 2.28 13.19 7.75
C SER A 123 2.45 13.64 9.20
N GLU A 124 1.47 13.36 10.08
CA GLU A 124 1.51 13.69 11.52
C GLU A 124 2.13 12.57 12.38
N CYS A 125 2.34 11.38 11.81
CA CYS A 125 2.91 10.23 12.52
C CYS A 125 4.44 10.35 12.62
N LYS A 126 5.00 10.05 13.80
CA LYS A 126 6.44 10.17 14.04
C LYS A 126 7.19 8.92 13.62
N ASN A 127 6.62 7.75 13.89
CA ASN A 127 7.26 6.45 13.72
C ASN A 127 6.35 5.45 12.97
N GLY A 128 6.91 4.29 12.61
CA GLY A 128 6.18 3.22 11.92
C GLY A 128 5.04 2.59 12.74
N THR A 129 5.06 2.65 14.07
CA THR A 129 3.98 2.14 14.93
C THR A 129 2.75 3.05 14.88
N ASP A 130 2.98 4.37 14.92
CA ASP A 130 1.92 5.38 14.75
C ASP A 130 1.23 5.20 13.39
N MET A 131 2.03 5.00 12.32
CA MET A 131 1.55 4.71 10.96
C MET A 131 0.58 3.53 10.92
N ILE A 132 0.98 2.40 11.49
CA ILE A 132 0.16 1.18 11.50
C ILE A 132 -1.14 1.41 12.30
N SER A 133 -1.06 2.16 13.40
CA SER A 133 -2.23 2.47 14.23
C SER A 133 -3.26 3.30 13.46
N VAL A 134 -2.83 4.41 12.83
CA VAL A 134 -3.69 5.26 11.99
C VAL A 134 -4.27 4.48 10.82
N GLN A 135 -3.45 3.65 10.16
CA GLN A 135 -3.90 2.81 9.05
C GLN A 135 -5.02 1.84 9.48
N ASN A 136 -4.82 1.12 10.59
CA ASN A 136 -5.80 0.13 11.05
C ASN A 136 -7.09 0.78 11.53
N GLU A 137 -7.01 1.94 12.16
CA GLU A 137 -8.18 2.72 12.57
C GLU A 137 -8.99 3.14 11.32
N TRP A 138 -8.33 3.66 10.30
CA TRP A 138 -8.96 4.07 9.05
C TRP A 138 -9.67 2.89 8.37
N LEU A 139 -8.98 1.76 8.21
CA LEU A 139 -9.55 0.55 7.59
C LEU A 139 -10.77 0.03 8.36
N SER A 140 -10.74 0.07 9.70
CA SER A 140 -11.84 -0.39 10.55
C SER A 140 -13.09 0.49 10.44
N GLN A 141 -12.91 1.81 10.30
CA GLN A 141 -14.01 2.74 10.07
C GLN A 141 -14.66 2.48 8.71
N GLN A 142 -13.86 2.28 7.67
CA GLN A 142 -14.36 2.01 6.32
C GLN A 142 -15.15 0.70 6.23
N THR A 143 -14.69 -0.38 6.89
CA THR A 143 -15.42 -1.66 6.89
C THR A 143 -16.79 -1.53 7.58
N SER A 144 -16.87 -0.77 8.67
CA SER A 144 -18.10 -0.60 9.47
C SER A 144 -19.21 0.16 8.73
N HIS A 145 -18.85 1.08 7.83
CA HIS A 145 -19.83 1.80 7.01
C HIS A 145 -20.36 0.99 5.81
N THR A 146 -19.63 -0.03 5.36
CA THR A 146 -20.06 -0.88 4.22
C THR A 146 -21.12 -1.91 4.61
N SER A 147 -21.20 -2.31 5.88
CA SER A 147 -22.22 -3.24 6.39
C SER A 147 -23.62 -2.64 6.48
N ASP A 148 -23.76 -1.32 6.60
CA ASP A 148 -25.08 -0.64 6.67
C ASP A 148 -25.65 -0.28 5.29
N SER A 149 -24.83 -0.31 4.22
CA SER A 149 -25.22 0.20 2.90
C SER A 149 -25.69 -0.88 1.90
N ARG A 150 -25.70 -2.17 2.30
CA ARG A 150 -26.19 -3.28 1.46
C ARG A 150 -27.70 -3.54 1.58
N GLY A 151 -28.42 -2.67 2.28
CA GLY A 151 -29.85 -2.81 2.58
C GLY A 151 -30.82 -2.01 1.70
N GLU A 152 -30.46 -1.45 0.55
CA GLU A 152 -31.43 -0.83 -0.37
C GLU A 152 -31.06 -1.07 -1.84
N ARG A 153 -31.21 -2.32 -2.30
CA ARG A 153 -31.46 -2.60 -3.71
C ARG A 153 -32.96 -2.82 -3.85
N SER A 154 -33.67 -1.80 -4.32
CA SER A 154 -35.06 -1.95 -4.76
C SER A 154 -35.06 -2.85 -6.01
N GLU A 155 -35.41 -4.12 -5.82
CA GLU A 155 -35.77 -5.02 -6.92
C GLU A 155 -37.22 -4.74 -7.37
N PRO A 156 -37.52 -4.86 -8.67
CA PRO A 156 -38.87 -4.69 -9.18
C PRO A 156 -39.74 -5.86 -8.71
N LYS A 157 -40.94 -5.54 -8.23
CA LYS A 157 -41.97 -6.51 -7.84
C LYS A 157 -42.24 -7.49 -9.01
N ASN A 158 -42.07 -8.78 -8.75
CA ASN A 158 -42.91 -9.82 -9.33
C ASN A 158 -43.17 -10.88 -8.26
N GLU A 159 -44.45 -11.08 -7.99
CA GLU A 159 -44.99 -12.03 -7.03
C GLU A 159 -44.79 -13.47 -7.55
N ASN A 160 -44.18 -14.37 -6.77
CA ASN A 160 -44.85 -15.62 -6.39
C ASN A 160 -44.12 -16.36 -5.25
N ASP A 161 -44.95 -17.08 -4.51
CA ASP A 161 -44.81 -17.79 -3.24
C ASP A 161 -43.82 -18.99 -3.21
N GLY A 162 -43.29 -19.33 -2.02
CA GLY A 162 -42.66 -20.65 -1.78
C GLY A 162 -41.46 -20.75 -0.81
N SER A 163 -41.77 -20.93 0.47
CA SER A 163 -40.98 -21.51 1.59
C SER A 163 -39.73 -22.37 1.28
N SER A 164 -38.60 -22.14 1.99
CA SER A 164 -37.94 -23.13 2.89
C SER A 164 -36.58 -22.64 3.43
N SER A 165 -36.31 -23.01 4.68
CA SER A 165 -35.11 -22.82 5.51
C SER A 165 -33.82 -23.42 4.94
N GLY A 166 -32.68 -22.76 5.20
CA GLY A 166 -31.33 -23.34 5.06
C GLY A 166 -30.23 -22.30 5.34
N SER A 167 -29.65 -22.35 6.54
CA SER A 167 -28.50 -21.55 6.97
C SER A 167 -27.23 -21.99 6.24
N GLU A 168 -26.60 -21.10 5.47
CA GLU A 168 -25.16 -21.16 5.17
C GLU A 168 -24.63 -19.72 5.14
N ASP A 169 -23.94 -19.32 6.21
CA ASP A 169 -23.21 -18.06 6.32
C ASP A 169 -22.07 -18.07 5.28
N GLY A 170 -22.37 -17.60 4.07
CA GLY A 170 -21.43 -17.37 2.98
C GLY A 170 -20.56 -16.13 3.21
N LEU A 171 -19.88 -16.05 4.36
CA LEU A 171 -18.79 -15.10 4.53
C LEU A 171 -17.59 -15.60 3.71
N PRO A 172 -17.03 -14.79 2.79
CA PRO A 172 -15.75 -15.15 2.19
C PRO A 172 -14.71 -15.26 3.33
N PRO A 173 -13.84 -16.28 3.33
CA PRO A 173 -12.83 -16.43 4.36
C PRO A 173 -11.96 -15.18 4.42
N LEU A 174 -11.68 -14.70 5.64
CA LEU A 174 -10.82 -13.55 5.88
C LEU A 174 -9.50 -13.74 5.12
N GLU A 175 -9.29 -12.95 4.07
CA GLU A 175 -8.03 -12.95 3.33
C GLU A 175 -6.91 -12.48 4.24
N ARG A 176 -5.86 -13.30 4.37
CA ARG A 176 -4.68 -12.99 5.17
C ARG A 176 -4.05 -11.68 4.70
N ASN A 177 -3.55 -10.91 5.66
CA ASN A 177 -2.76 -9.71 5.40
C ASN A 177 -1.55 -10.05 4.50
N MET A 178 -1.56 -9.54 3.26
CA MET A 178 -0.55 -9.77 2.22
C MET A 178 0.83 -9.15 2.54
N ASN A 179 0.95 -8.33 3.59
CA ASN A 179 2.25 -7.77 4.01
C ASN A 179 3.14 -8.79 4.76
N HIS A 180 2.77 -10.09 4.83
CA HIS A 180 3.44 -11.07 5.67
C HIS A 180 3.74 -12.45 5.03
N LEU A 181 3.65 -12.60 3.70
CA LEU A 181 3.53 -13.94 3.07
C LEU A 181 4.78 -14.58 2.43
N TYR A 182 6.01 -14.34 2.91
CA TYR A 182 7.16 -15.12 2.37
C TYR A 182 8.29 -15.42 3.37
N LEU A 183 7.98 -15.98 4.54
CA LEU A 183 9.03 -16.54 5.42
C LEU A 183 8.75 -17.90 6.07
N GLU A 184 7.67 -18.60 5.75
CA GLU A 184 7.46 -19.98 6.25
C GLU A 184 6.90 -20.88 5.16
N GLU A 185 7.79 -21.43 4.33
CA GLU A 185 7.63 -22.73 3.66
C GLU A 185 9.01 -23.20 3.19
N SER A 186 9.87 -23.47 4.16
CA SER A 186 11.01 -24.37 3.98
C SER A 186 11.20 -25.06 5.33
N ASP A 187 10.58 -26.21 5.48
CA ASP A 187 11.09 -27.40 6.17
C ASP A 187 9.91 -28.33 6.44
N GLU A 188 9.68 -29.28 5.53
CA GLU A 188 9.27 -30.66 5.84
C GLU A 188 8.91 -31.39 4.54
N GLU A 189 9.91 -32.05 3.94
CA GLU A 189 9.71 -33.37 3.33
C GLU A 189 11.06 -34.08 3.28
N SER A 190 11.35 -34.80 4.36
CA SER A 190 12.37 -35.84 4.38
C SER A 190 11.79 -37.05 5.08
N GLU A 191 11.24 -37.97 4.27
CA GLU A 191 11.23 -39.41 4.54
C GLU A 191 11.57 -40.18 3.26
#